data_AF-A0A8X6M397-F1
#
_entry.id   AF-A0A8X6M397-F1
#
_cell.length_a   1.000
_cell.length_b   1.000
_cell.length_c   1.000
_cell.angle_alpha   90.00
_cell.angle_beta   90.00
_cell.angle_gamma   90.00
#
_symmetry.space_group_name_H-M   'P 1'
#
loop_
_entity.id
_entity.type
_entity.pdbx_description
1 polymer ?
#
loop_
_entity_poly.entity_id
_entity_poly.type
_entity_poly.pdbx_seq_one_letter_code
_entity_poly.pdbx_strand_id
1 'polypeptide(L)'
;MENRKETTIEERKLVIKLSNEGKSLQNIAKVVGQNVNCIQKILQKFKDWYAGKYRRKSEKEIMNSITERRVIHQVKIDPKISAPKIAASTSNTLG
;
A
#
# COMPACT_ATOMS: atom_id res chain seq x y z
N MET A 1 -0.66 11.66 31.21
CA MET A 1 -0.96 10.90 29.98
C MET A 1 -0.25 9.56 30.12
N GLU A 2 -0.97 8.44 30.20
CA GLU A 2 -0.32 7.12 30.25
C GLU A 2 0.53 6.92 28.99
N ASN A 3 1.80 6.61 29.19
CA ASN A 3 2.75 6.35 28.13
C ASN A 3 2.21 5.21 27.25
N ARG A 4 1.84 5.52 26.01
CA ARG A 4 1.42 4.51 25.01
C ARG A 4 2.62 3.63 24.72
N LYS A 5 2.72 2.49 25.40
CA LYS A 5 3.79 1.51 25.16
C LYS A 5 3.61 0.90 23.79
N GLU A 6 4.57 1.14 22.89
CA GLU A 6 4.61 0.45 21.61
C GLU A 6 4.98 -1.02 21.79
N THR A 7 4.41 -1.89 20.96
CA THR A 7 4.78 -3.32 20.96
C THR A 7 6.13 -3.53 20.29
N THR A 8 6.97 -4.33 20.91
CA THR A 8 8.28 -4.69 20.38
C THR A 8 8.17 -5.67 19.21
N ILE A 9 9.24 -5.81 18.44
CA ILE A 9 9.28 -6.76 17.30
C ILE A 9 9.12 -8.20 17.78
N GLU A 10 9.71 -8.54 18.93
CA GLU A 10 9.65 -9.89 19.51
C GLU A 10 8.25 -10.26 19.96
N GLU A 11 7.54 -9.34 20.63
CA GLU A 11 6.13 -9.52 21.00
C GLU A 11 5.27 -9.78 19.76
N ARG A 12 5.48 -9.03 18.67
CA ARG A 12 4.73 -9.23 17.41
C ARG A 12 5.02 -10.59 16.78
N LYS A 13 6.29 -11.05 16.78
CA LYS A 13 6.67 -12.39 16.30
C LYS A 13 6.00 -13.49 17.13
N LEU A 14 5.98 -13.33 18.46
CA LEU A 14 5.33 -14.26 19.37
C LEU A 14 3.83 -14.36 19.11
N VAL A 15 3.15 -13.21 18.94
CA VAL A 15 1.72 -13.17 18.60
C VAL A 15 1.43 -13.93 17.30
N ILE A 16 2.23 -13.73 16.25
CA ILE A 16 2.05 -14.42 14.97
C ILE A 16 2.25 -15.93 15.14
N LYS A 17 3.30 -16.35 15.87
CA LYS A 17 3.57 -17.76 16.13
C LYS A 17 2.40 -18.45 16.86
N LEU A 18 1.93 -17.87 17.96
CA LEU A 18 0.83 -18.44 18.75
C LEU A 18 -0.50 -18.45 17.97
N SER A 19 -0.71 -17.47 17.09
CA SER A 19 -1.87 -17.46 16.19
C SER A 19 -1.79 -18.58 15.14
N ASN A 20 -0.60 -18.88 14.62
CA ASN A 20 -0.40 -19.99 13.67
C ASN A 20 -0.56 -21.35 14.34
N GLU A 21 -0.25 -21.46 15.64
CA GLU A 21 -0.54 -22.63 16.48
C GLU A 21 -2.05 -22.79 16.80
N GLY A 22 -2.91 -21.86 16.35
CA GLY A 22 -4.36 -21.94 16.55
C GLY A 22 -4.86 -21.49 17.92
N LYS A 23 -4.03 -20.80 18.73
CA LYS A 23 -4.46 -20.30 20.04
C LYS A 23 -5.47 -19.16 19.91
N SER A 24 -6.41 -19.09 20.85
CA SER A 24 -7.41 -18.01 20.89
C SER A 24 -6.76 -16.65 21.17
N LEU A 25 -7.36 -15.58 20.64
CA LEU A 25 -6.87 -14.21 20.84
C LEU A 25 -6.78 -13.82 22.32
N GLN A 26 -7.71 -14.32 23.14
CA GLN A 26 -7.69 -14.09 24.60
C GLN A 26 -6.52 -14.78 25.28
N ASN A 27 -6.18 -16.00 24.87
CA ASN A 27 -5.02 -16.71 25.43
C ASN A 27 -3.72 -16.02 25.03
N ILE A 28 -3.61 -15.55 23.79
CA ILE A 28 -2.46 -14.78 23.31
C ILE A 28 -2.34 -13.46 24.11
N ALA A 29 -3.46 -12.78 24.37
CA ALA A 29 -3.51 -11.56 25.18
C ALA A 29 -2.95 -11.76 26.58
N LYS A 30 -3.35 -12.86 27.23
CA LYS A 30 -2.86 -13.23 28.56
C LYS A 30 -1.36 -13.54 28.55
N VAL A 31 -0.87 -14.28 27.56
CA VAL A 31 0.54 -14.66 27.45
C VAL A 31 1.45 -13.46 27.17
N VAL A 32 1.03 -12.56 26.28
CA VAL A 32 1.84 -11.40 25.87
C VAL A 32 1.63 -10.20 26.80
N GLY A 33 0.61 -10.23 27.66
CA GLY A 33 0.28 -9.11 28.56
C GLY A 33 -0.26 -7.89 27.80
N GLN A 34 -0.95 -8.10 26.68
CA GLN A 34 -1.46 -7.05 25.79
C GLN A 34 -2.97 -7.15 25.64
N ASN A 35 -3.61 -6.02 25.30
CA ASN A 35 -5.05 -6.03 25.02
C ASN A 35 -5.34 -6.86 23.75
N VAL A 36 -6.45 -7.60 23.77
CA VAL A 36 -6.99 -8.35 22.61
C VAL A 36 -7.06 -7.47 21.36
N ASN A 37 -7.48 -6.21 21.50
CA ASN A 37 -7.53 -5.26 20.38
C ASN A 37 -6.15 -4.97 19.77
N CYS A 38 -5.09 -4.96 20.59
CA CYS A 38 -3.72 -4.79 20.11
C CYS A 38 -3.30 -5.99 19.27
N ILE A 39 -3.56 -7.20 19.76
CA ILE A 39 -3.27 -8.46 19.05
C ILE A 39 -4.03 -8.53 17.73
N GLN A 40 -5.31 -8.20 17.73
CA GLN A 40 -6.12 -8.18 16.52
C GLN A 40 -5.54 -7.22 15.47
N LYS A 41 -5.10 -6.03 15.89
CA LYS A 41 -4.42 -5.07 14.99
C LYS A 41 -3.09 -5.61 14.45
N ILE A 42 -2.30 -6.30 15.26
CA ILE A 42 -1.04 -6.93 14.83
C ILE A 42 -1.32 -7.97 13.75
N LEU A 43 -2.26 -8.88 14.00
CA LEU A 43 -2.62 -9.94 13.05
C LEU A 43 -3.22 -9.38 11.77
N GLN A 44 -4.07 -8.35 11.86
CA GLN A 44 -4.64 -7.70 10.69
C GLN A 44 -3.57 -7.05 9.82
N LYS A 45 -2.64 -6.29 10.43
CA LYS A 45 -1.50 -5.70 9.72
C LYS A 45 -0.62 -6.76 9.06
N PHE A 46 -0.37 -7.88 9.75
CA PHE A 46 0.37 -9.00 9.19
C PHE A 46 -0.33 -9.60 7.96
N LYS A 47 -1.64 -9.82 8.04
CA LYS A 47 -2.46 -10.28 6.91
C LYS A 47 -2.45 -9.30 5.73
N ASP A 48 -2.59 -8.01 6.00
CA ASP A 48 -2.59 -6.98 4.97
C ASP A 48 -1.22 -6.84 4.29
N TRP A 49 -0.13 -7.03 5.04
CA TRP A 49 1.23 -7.11 4.51
C TRP A 49 1.43 -8.36 3.65
N TYR A 50 1.01 -9.53 4.14
CA TYR A 50 1.09 -10.80 3.40
C TYR A 50 0.25 -10.76 2.11
N ALA A 51 -0.93 -10.12 2.15
CA ALA A 51 -1.80 -9.91 0.99
C ALA A 51 -1.29 -8.82 0.02
N GLY A 52 -0.15 -8.19 0.30
CA GLY A 52 0.44 -7.17 -0.57
C GLY A 52 -0.34 -5.86 -0.63
N LYS A 53 -1.26 -5.58 0.31
CA LYS A 53 -2.02 -4.32 0.35
C LYS A 53 -1.13 -3.10 0.62
N TYR A 54 0.04 -3.33 1.23
CA TYR A 54 1.05 -2.29 1.45
C TYR A 54 2.05 -2.15 0.29
N ARG A 55 1.81 -2.79 -0.86
CA ARG A 55 2.55 -2.39 -2.07
C ARG A 55 2.30 -0.89 -2.26
N ARG A 56 3.38 -0.11 -2.33
CA ARG A 56 3.28 1.33 -2.58
C ARG A 56 2.46 1.49 -3.86
N LYS A 57 1.22 1.96 -3.74
CA LYS A 57 0.51 2.50 -4.89
C LYS A 57 1.28 3.77 -5.26
N SER A 58 1.72 3.86 -6.50
CA SER A 58 2.05 5.16 -7.06
C SER A 58 0.84 6.07 -6.86
N GLU A 59 1.12 7.35 -6.62
CA GLU A 59 0.10 8.38 -6.73
C GLU A 59 -0.58 8.25 -8.10
N LYS A 60 -1.88 8.57 -8.16
CA LYS A 60 -2.69 8.35 -9.38
C LYS A 60 -1.92 8.90 -10.59
N GLU A 61 -1.81 8.10 -11.64
CA GLU A 61 -1.21 8.56 -12.89
C GLU A 61 -1.98 9.81 -13.37
N ILE A 62 -1.24 10.89 -13.62
CA ILE A 62 -1.81 12.14 -14.15
C ILE A 62 -2.39 11.91 -15.56
N MET A 63 -1.86 10.91 -16.27
CA MET A 63 -2.21 10.60 -17.64
C MET A 63 -3.16 9.39 -17.70
N ASN A 64 -4.28 9.55 -18.42
CA ASN A 64 -5.15 8.44 -18.76
C ASN A 64 -4.56 7.64 -19.93
N SER A 65 -4.93 6.36 -20.05
CA SER A 65 -4.48 5.45 -21.12
C SER A 65 -4.73 5.97 -22.54
N ILE A 66 -5.81 6.74 -22.74
CA ILE A 66 -6.14 7.38 -24.02
C ILE A 66 -5.10 8.44 -24.38
N THR A 67 -4.74 9.29 -23.42
CA THR A 67 -3.77 10.36 -23.60
C THR A 67 -2.39 9.78 -23.86
N GLU A 68 -2.01 8.74 -23.12
CA GLU A 68 -0.75 8.00 -23.32
C GLU A 68 -0.65 7.44 -24.73
N ARG A 69 -1.70 6.75 -25.21
CA ARG A 69 -1.73 6.21 -26.57
C ARG A 69 -1.56 7.30 -27.63
N ARG A 70 -2.14 8.48 -27.41
CA ARG A 70 -2.05 9.61 -28.34
C ARG A 70 -0.64 10.21 -28.36
N VAL A 71 0.00 10.35 -27.21
CA VAL A 71 1.42 10.76 -27.10
C VAL A 71 2.30 9.79 -27.87
N ILE A 72 2.16 8.48 -27.61
CA ILE A 72 2.93 7.44 -28.32
C ILE A 72 2.70 7.51 -29.83
N HIS A 73 1.45 7.74 -30.27
CA HIS A 73 1.15 7.84 -31.70
C HIS A 73 1.85 9.04 -32.35
N GLN A 74 1.83 10.22 -31.71
CA GLN A 74 2.48 11.41 -32.24
C GLN A 74 4.00 11.23 -32.35
N VAL A 75 4.63 10.64 -31.33
CA VAL A 75 6.07 10.31 -31.36
C VAL A 75 6.40 9.28 -32.43
N LYS A 76 5.51 8.33 -32.70
CA LYS A 76 5.68 7.36 -33.80
C LYS A 76 5.60 8.02 -35.19
N ILE A 77 4.73 9.02 -35.36
CA ILE A 77 4.59 9.74 -36.64
C ILE A 77 5.79 10.66 -36.87
N ASP A 78 6.12 11.48 -35.87
CA ASP A 78 7.25 12.40 -35.92
C ASP A 78 8.12 12.21 -34.66
N PRO A 79 9.19 11.42 -34.74
CA PRO A 79 10.07 11.18 -33.60
C PRO A 79 10.84 12.42 -33.13
N LYS A 80 10.89 13.48 -33.95
CA LYS A 80 11.61 14.73 -33.61
C LYS A 80 10.71 15.79 -33.00
N ILE A 81 9.42 15.50 -32.83
CA ILE A 81 8.47 16.44 -32.25
C ILE A 81 8.87 16.79 -30.81
N SER A 82 8.83 18.09 -30.48
CA SER A 82 9.23 18.57 -29.15
C SER A 82 8.13 18.29 -28.10
N ALA A 83 8.56 17.96 -26.88
CA ALA A 83 7.65 17.67 -25.77
C ALA A 83 6.61 18.78 -25.48
N PRO A 84 6.94 20.09 -25.51
CA PRO A 84 5.95 21.14 -25.30
C PRO A 84 4.84 21.15 -26.37
N LYS A 85 5.19 20.79 -27.61
CA LYS A 85 4.24 20.73 -28.72
C LYS A 85 3.27 19.55 -28.57
N ILE A 86 3.78 18.40 -28.11
CA ILE A 86 2.95 17.25 -27.73
C ILE A 86 1.99 17.66 -26.60
N ALA A 87 2.52 18.26 -25.53
CA ALA A 87 1.74 18.66 -24.36
C ALA A 87 0.58 19.59 -24.73
N ALA A 88 0.83 20.64 -25.52
CA ALA A 88 -0.18 21.57 -26.01
C ALA A 88 -1.28 20.89 -26.84
N SER A 89 -0.92 19.89 -27.64
CA SER A 89 -1.90 19.13 -28.42
C SER A 89 -2.77 18.21 -27.57
N THR A 90 -2.23 17.70 -26.46
CA THR A 90 -2.93 16.79 -25.54
C THR A 90 -3.80 17.51 -24.53
N SER A 91 -3.41 18.71 -24.08
CA SER A 91 -4.17 19.52 -23.12
C SER A 91 -5.50 20.03 -23.70
N ASN A 92 -5.56 20.30 -25.01
CA ASN A 92 -6.77 20.77 -25.70
C ASN A 92 -7.88 19.71 -25.82
N THR A 93 -7.62 18.47 -25.40
CA THR A 93 -8.59 17.36 -25.40
C THR A 93 -9.01 16.91 -24.01
N LEU A 94 -8.56 17.60 -22.96
CA LEU A 94 -9.08 17.44 -21.59
C LEU A 94 -10.39 18.24 -21.48
N GLY A 95 -11.43 17.76 -22.16
CA GLY A 95 -12.83 18.05 -21.90
C GLY A 95 -13.48 16.84 -21.26
#